data_AF-A0A0D2N5M1-F1
#
_entry.id   AF-A0A0D2N5M1-F1
#
_cell.length_a   1.000
_cell.length_b   1.000
_cell.length_c   1.000
_cell.angle_alpha   90.00
_cell.angle_beta   90.00
_cell.angle_gamma   90.00
#
_symmetry.space_group_name_H-M   'P 1'
#
loop_
_entity.id
_entity.type
_entity.pdbx_description
1 polymer ?
#
loop_
_entity_poly.entity_id
_entity_poly.type
_entity_poly.pdbx_seq_one_letter_code
_entity_poly.pdbx_strand_id
1 'polypeptide(L)'
;MAARAMSLSFVLLCYTPALAQAFDYSGWRRSSKNSAPTKSVPSEGYYNPLLTGGSMLTVVPDTFPAGQGEPLNAIITGNSDERVLQQTETDGGLLNYFMSFGFAGECLGQHSGSDQGADLGDGNGILNETAVIRWDYGDPQLGTCKETIQGGNHFRYWVQNGPSANSGAIFMGISYEMPLNQDHDIVPNGYNNGRDWLVGNITNSDIPSANLTNGSFFNATTTFAGYTYQTNIQYVSGLLQNTSVGINHNITVEINGVVNATDGLVAVMQVSITGTPPKSFAWRPSPPQAWKLCPTFLLLFFTLVSLS
;
A
#
# COMPACT_ATOMS: atom_id res chain seq x y z
N MET A 1 72.08 2.14 11.17
CA MET A 1 71.09 1.05 11.24
C MET A 1 69.96 1.55 12.14
N ALA A 2 69.04 2.34 11.59
CA ALA A 2 67.74 1.89 11.07
C ALA A 2 66.76 1.47 12.18
N ALA A 3 66.07 2.45 12.77
CA ALA A 3 64.75 2.25 13.38
C ALA A 3 63.77 3.11 12.58
N ARG A 4 62.86 2.44 11.88
CA ARG A 4 61.85 3.05 11.01
C ARG A 4 60.66 3.55 11.82
N ALA A 5 60.08 4.63 11.30
CA ALA A 5 58.90 5.33 11.76
C ALA A 5 57.66 4.43 11.92
N MET A 6 56.81 4.78 12.88
CA MET A 6 55.36 4.62 12.72
C MET A 6 54.63 5.80 13.36
N SER A 7 53.60 6.23 12.65
CA SER A 7 53.02 7.56 12.66
C SER A 7 52.13 7.84 13.86
N LEU A 8 52.24 9.05 14.40
CA LEU A 8 51.22 9.77 15.15
C LEU A 8 50.00 9.98 14.24
N SER A 9 48.79 9.63 14.70
CA SER A 9 47.51 10.29 14.35
C SER A 9 46.35 9.60 15.06
N PHE A 10 45.96 10.08 16.24
CA PHE A 10 44.57 10.00 16.72
C PHE A 10 44.32 11.24 17.58
N VAL A 11 43.92 12.32 16.91
CA VAL A 11 43.47 13.57 17.53
C VAL A 11 41.97 13.43 17.81
N LEU A 12 41.63 13.69 19.07
CA LEU A 12 40.33 14.13 19.61
C LEU A 12 39.13 14.13 18.64
N LEU A 13 38.21 13.19 18.87
CA LEU A 13 36.80 13.31 18.50
C LEU A 13 35.99 13.60 19.77
N CYS A 14 35.99 14.86 20.19
CA CYS A 14 35.06 15.38 21.18
C CYS A 14 34.64 16.79 20.74
N TYR A 15 33.33 16.99 20.60
CA TYR A 15 32.63 18.26 20.47
C TYR A 15 32.72 19.01 19.13
N THR A 16 31.86 18.62 18.19
CA THR A 16 31.23 19.59 17.29
C THR A 16 29.71 19.47 17.43
N PRO A 17 28.99 20.55 17.80
CA PRO A 17 27.55 20.60 17.57
C PRO A 17 27.34 20.75 16.06
N ALA A 18 26.77 19.73 15.42
CA ALA A 18 26.30 19.87 14.05
C ALA A 18 25.24 20.97 14.02
N LEU A 19 25.52 22.06 13.30
CA LEU A 19 24.55 23.07 12.94
C LEU A 19 23.41 22.40 12.15
N ALA A 20 22.25 22.27 12.76
CA ALA A 20 21.00 22.11 12.03
C ALA A 20 20.66 23.48 11.42
N GLN A 21 21.02 23.70 10.17
CA GLN A 21 20.38 24.76 9.38
C GLN A 21 18.94 24.33 9.11
N ALA A 22 18.02 24.89 9.88
CA ALA A 22 16.62 24.98 9.46
C ALA A 22 16.58 25.87 8.23
N PHE A 23 16.40 25.29 7.05
CA PHE A 23 15.93 26.04 5.90
C PHE A 23 14.48 26.44 6.16
N ASP A 24 14.31 27.68 6.60
CA ASP A 24 13.03 28.35 6.69
C ASP A 24 12.54 28.61 5.26
N TYR A 25 11.79 27.65 4.69
CA TYR A 25 11.14 27.80 3.39
C TYR A 25 9.83 28.60 3.55
N SER A 26 9.90 29.75 4.23
CA SER A 26 8.80 30.71 4.28
C SER A 26 8.81 31.55 3.00
N GLY A 27 8.37 30.95 1.88
CA GLY A 27 8.55 31.59 0.59
C GLY A 27 7.86 30.96 -0.60
N TRP A 28 6.69 30.33 -0.43
CA TRP A 28 5.86 29.98 -1.58
C TRP A 28 4.40 30.41 -1.42
N ARG A 29 4.07 31.44 -2.20
CA ARG A 29 2.79 31.77 -2.83
C ARG A 29 1.56 31.13 -2.17
N ARG A 30 0.67 31.99 -1.65
CA ARG A 30 -0.77 31.71 -1.62
C ARG A 30 -1.21 31.35 -3.03
N SER A 31 -1.16 30.07 -3.36
CA SER A 31 -1.83 29.52 -4.52
C SER A 31 -3.32 29.64 -4.27
N SER A 32 -4.01 30.14 -5.29
CA SER A 32 -5.46 30.16 -5.40
C SER A 32 -6.06 28.89 -4.81
N LYS A 33 -7.12 29.04 -4.01
CA LYS A 33 -8.06 27.95 -3.73
C LYS A 33 -8.76 27.63 -5.06
N ASN A 34 -8.05 26.94 -5.95
CA ASN A 34 -8.70 26.11 -6.93
C ASN A 34 -9.30 25.00 -6.09
N SER A 35 -10.59 25.11 -5.80
CA SER A 35 -11.40 23.98 -5.36
C SER A 35 -11.06 22.83 -6.29
N ALA A 36 -10.32 21.84 -5.77
CA ALA A 36 -10.15 20.58 -6.48
C ALA A 36 -11.55 20.15 -6.92
N PRO A 37 -11.74 19.68 -8.17
CA PRO A 37 -13.04 19.21 -8.61
C PRO A 37 -13.55 18.25 -7.53
N THR A 38 -14.73 18.55 -6.99
CA THR A 38 -15.38 17.69 -6.01
C THR A 38 -15.50 16.31 -6.64
N LYS A 39 -14.81 15.32 -6.09
CA LYS A 39 -14.92 13.92 -6.54
C LYS A 39 -16.41 13.56 -6.53
N SER A 40 -17.00 13.40 -7.71
CA SER A 40 -18.34 12.85 -7.84
C SER A 40 -18.17 11.35 -7.82
N VAL A 41 -18.14 10.75 -6.62
CA VAL A 41 -18.06 9.29 -6.50
C VAL A 41 -19.46 8.71 -6.74
N PRO A 42 -19.63 7.75 -7.67
CA PRO A 42 -20.93 7.13 -7.91
C PRO A 42 -21.38 6.30 -6.69
N SER A 43 -22.65 5.90 -6.64
CA SER A 43 -23.22 5.11 -5.54
C SER A 43 -22.47 3.82 -5.25
N GLU A 44 -21.99 3.17 -6.29
CA GLU A 44 -21.20 1.94 -6.27
C GLU A 44 -19.80 2.17 -5.71
N GLY A 45 -19.34 3.43 -5.68
CA GLY A 45 -18.02 3.82 -5.19
C GLY A 45 -16.91 3.73 -6.22
N TYR A 46 -17.19 3.28 -7.44
CA TYR A 46 -16.25 3.20 -8.56
C TYR A 46 -16.99 3.37 -9.88
N TYR A 47 -16.30 3.85 -10.92
CA TYR A 47 -16.82 3.83 -12.29
C TYR A 47 -16.49 2.48 -12.93
N ASN A 48 -17.44 1.86 -13.63
CA ASN A 48 -17.19 0.59 -14.31
C ASN A 48 -16.27 0.81 -15.53
N PRO A 49 -15.04 0.26 -15.57
CA PRO A 49 -14.11 0.45 -16.67
C PRO A 49 -14.67 0.04 -18.04
N LEU A 50 -15.54 -0.97 -18.08
CA LEU A 50 -16.10 -1.51 -19.33
C LEU A 50 -17.01 -0.52 -20.07
N LEU A 51 -17.56 0.48 -19.35
CA LEU A 51 -18.48 1.45 -19.94
C LEU A 51 -17.76 2.60 -20.64
N THR A 52 -16.46 2.76 -20.40
CA THR A 52 -15.67 3.91 -20.85
C THR A 52 -14.41 3.50 -21.62
N GLY A 53 -14.35 2.24 -22.08
CA GLY A 53 -13.27 1.72 -22.93
C GLY A 53 -12.08 1.13 -22.17
N GLY A 54 -12.17 1.03 -20.84
CA GLY A 54 -11.21 0.31 -20.02
C GLY A 54 -11.51 -1.20 -19.97
N SER A 55 -10.79 -1.89 -19.09
CA SER A 55 -10.82 -3.35 -18.94
C SER A 55 -10.85 -3.75 -17.45
N MET A 56 -11.48 -4.89 -17.17
CA MET A 56 -11.35 -5.58 -15.88
C MET A 56 -10.25 -6.67 -15.91
N LEU A 57 -9.47 -6.72 -16.98
CA LEU A 57 -8.26 -7.53 -17.10
C LEU A 57 -7.03 -6.62 -17.20
N THR A 58 -5.94 -7.03 -16.55
CA THR A 58 -4.64 -6.38 -16.70
C THR A 58 -4.07 -6.60 -18.10
N VAL A 59 -3.06 -5.80 -18.44
CA VAL A 59 -2.25 -5.94 -19.65
C VAL A 59 -0.94 -6.59 -19.24
N VAL A 60 -0.79 -7.86 -19.62
CA VAL A 60 0.40 -8.65 -19.31
C VAL A 60 1.24 -8.82 -20.59
N PRO A 61 2.51 -8.39 -20.58
CA PRO A 61 3.39 -8.60 -21.72
C PRO A 61 3.71 -10.09 -21.91
N ASP A 62 4.01 -10.47 -23.15
CA ASP A 62 4.57 -11.80 -23.50
C ASP A 62 3.73 -13.02 -23.06
N THR A 63 2.41 -12.86 -22.96
CA THR A 63 1.50 -13.97 -22.68
C THR A 63 1.39 -14.98 -23.83
N PHE A 64 1.07 -16.23 -23.50
CA PHE A 64 0.79 -17.27 -24.50
C PHE A 64 -0.55 -17.97 -24.20
N PRO A 65 -1.57 -17.85 -25.09
CA PRO A 65 -1.65 -16.94 -26.24
C PRO A 65 -1.45 -15.46 -25.89
N ALA A 66 -1.04 -14.66 -26.88
CA ALA A 66 -0.80 -13.23 -26.70
C ALA A 66 -2.11 -12.46 -26.42
N GLY A 67 -2.01 -11.44 -25.57
CA GLY A 67 -3.13 -10.55 -25.23
C GLY A 67 -4.02 -11.07 -24.11
N GLN A 68 -3.54 -12.03 -23.32
CA GLN A 68 -4.23 -12.45 -22.09
C GLN A 68 -3.90 -11.49 -20.94
N GLY A 69 -4.81 -11.41 -19.98
CA GLY A 69 -4.69 -10.55 -18.80
C GLY A 69 -5.10 -11.26 -17.52
N GLU A 70 -4.74 -10.68 -16.39
CA GLU A 70 -5.17 -11.16 -15.07
C GLU A 70 -6.40 -10.41 -14.58
N PRO A 71 -7.34 -11.07 -13.89
CA PRO A 71 -8.58 -10.44 -13.48
C PRO A 71 -8.37 -9.43 -12.36
N LEU A 72 -8.89 -8.21 -12.56
CA LEU A 72 -9.09 -7.21 -11.50
C LEU A 72 -10.30 -7.65 -10.64
N ASN A 73 -10.08 -8.63 -9.76
CA ASN A 73 -11.11 -9.36 -9.04
C ASN A 73 -11.46 -8.80 -7.65
N ALA A 74 -10.93 -7.64 -7.28
CA ALA A 74 -11.39 -6.89 -6.11
C ALA A 74 -11.27 -5.37 -6.27
N ILE A 75 -12.10 -4.64 -5.52
CA ILE A 75 -12.15 -3.18 -5.52
C ILE A 75 -12.28 -2.66 -4.08
N ILE A 76 -11.42 -1.72 -3.66
CA ILE A 76 -11.73 -0.85 -2.52
C ILE A 76 -12.42 0.39 -3.06
N THR A 77 -13.67 0.59 -2.65
CA THR A 77 -14.50 1.66 -3.16
C THR A 77 -14.00 3.05 -2.76
N GLY A 78 -14.22 4.03 -3.63
CA GLY A 78 -14.03 5.46 -3.35
C GLY A 78 -14.98 6.01 -2.27
N ASN A 79 -15.97 5.21 -1.85
CA ASN A 79 -16.86 5.50 -0.71
C ASN A 79 -16.23 5.11 0.64
N SER A 80 -15.02 4.55 0.64
CA SER A 80 -14.23 4.32 1.84
C SER A 80 -13.74 5.65 2.44
N ASP A 81 -13.34 5.63 3.70
CA ASP A 81 -12.77 6.81 4.35
C ASP A 81 -11.57 7.37 3.56
N GLU A 82 -11.52 8.68 3.37
CA GLU A 82 -10.51 9.34 2.54
C GLU A 82 -9.07 8.99 2.97
N ARG A 83 -8.86 8.77 4.28
CA ARG A 83 -7.55 8.33 4.81
C ARG A 83 -7.15 6.96 4.29
N VAL A 84 -8.07 5.99 4.28
CA VAL A 84 -7.81 4.64 3.77
C VAL A 84 -7.38 4.67 2.31
N LEU A 85 -7.87 5.64 1.53
CA LEU A 85 -7.51 5.78 0.12
C LEU A 85 -6.15 6.47 -0.11
N GLN A 86 -5.46 6.91 0.95
CA GLN A 86 -4.11 7.48 0.84
C GLN A 86 -3.06 6.37 0.83
N GLN A 87 -2.14 6.41 -0.15
CA GLN A 87 -1.05 5.45 -0.28
C GLN A 87 0.05 5.69 0.76
N THR A 88 -0.21 5.31 2.00
CA THR A 88 0.73 5.48 3.12
C THR A 88 0.51 4.38 4.16
N GLU A 89 1.60 3.99 4.83
CA GLU A 89 1.61 3.08 5.98
C GLU A 89 1.22 3.79 7.28
N THR A 90 1.12 5.12 7.27
CA THR A 90 0.84 5.94 8.45
C THR A 90 -0.54 6.57 8.37
N ASP A 91 -1.00 7.16 9.47
CA ASP A 91 -2.32 7.81 9.59
C ASP A 91 -3.53 6.97 9.13
N GLY A 92 -3.43 5.65 9.29
CA GLY A 92 -4.48 4.72 8.92
C GLY A 92 -4.67 4.55 7.40
N GLY A 93 -3.66 4.86 6.59
CA GLY A 93 -3.72 4.78 5.13
C GLY A 93 -3.86 3.38 4.53
N LEU A 94 -3.87 3.32 3.20
CA LEU A 94 -4.11 2.12 2.41
C LEU A 94 -3.17 0.97 2.76
N LEU A 95 -1.86 1.27 2.86
CA LEU A 95 -0.86 0.25 3.18
C LEU A 95 -0.96 -0.19 4.65
N ASN A 96 -1.40 0.71 5.55
CA ASN A 96 -1.71 0.35 6.94
C ASN A 96 -2.91 -0.61 7.01
N TYR A 97 -3.94 -0.35 6.22
CA TYR A 97 -5.10 -1.24 6.09
C TYR A 97 -4.67 -2.61 5.56
N PHE A 98 -3.82 -2.70 4.54
CA PHE A 98 -3.29 -3.99 4.05
C PHE A 98 -2.61 -4.80 5.15
N MET A 99 -1.76 -4.15 5.96
CA MET A 99 -1.08 -4.81 7.08
C MET A 99 -2.05 -5.31 8.15
N SER A 100 -3.25 -4.73 8.25
CA SER A 100 -4.27 -5.19 9.22
C SER A 100 -4.86 -6.57 8.93
N PHE A 101 -4.70 -7.06 7.71
CA PHE A 101 -5.10 -8.42 7.31
C PHE A 101 -3.94 -9.23 6.71
N GLY A 102 -2.70 -8.91 7.11
CA GLY A 102 -1.49 -9.71 6.86
C GLY A 102 -0.84 -9.50 5.48
N PHE A 103 -1.02 -8.33 4.88
CA PHE A 103 -0.41 -8.01 3.59
C PHE A 103 0.50 -6.79 3.71
N ALA A 104 1.69 -6.85 3.11
CA ALA A 104 2.67 -5.78 3.15
C ALA A 104 3.34 -5.57 1.78
N GLY A 105 4.06 -4.45 1.64
CA GLY A 105 4.80 -4.14 0.42
C GLY A 105 5.92 -5.13 0.13
N GLU A 106 6.43 -5.10 -1.11
CA GLU A 106 7.49 -6.01 -1.55
C GLU A 106 8.75 -5.89 -0.68
N CYS A 107 9.35 -7.05 -0.39
CA CYS A 107 10.57 -7.15 0.38
C CYS A 107 11.74 -6.44 -0.31
N LEU A 108 12.28 -5.39 0.33
CA LEU A 108 13.51 -4.69 -0.10
C LEU A 108 13.49 -4.25 -1.58
N GLY A 109 12.29 -4.00 -2.15
CA GLY A 109 12.12 -3.64 -3.55
C GLY A 109 12.43 -4.79 -4.54
N GLN A 110 12.44 -6.05 -4.09
CA GLN A 110 12.53 -7.20 -4.98
C GLN A 110 11.20 -7.39 -5.70
N HIS A 111 11.17 -7.02 -6.97
CA HIS A 111 10.07 -7.29 -7.89
C HIS A 111 10.37 -8.56 -8.67
N SER A 112 9.65 -9.65 -8.36
CA SER A 112 9.66 -10.88 -9.17
C SER A 112 8.37 -10.94 -9.98
N GLY A 113 8.51 -11.03 -11.31
CA GLY A 113 7.41 -10.95 -12.28
C GLY A 113 7.55 -9.77 -13.25
N SER A 114 6.69 -9.73 -14.28
CA SER A 114 6.60 -8.61 -15.22
C SER A 114 5.69 -7.53 -14.64
N ASP A 115 6.07 -6.26 -14.84
CA ASP A 115 5.17 -5.12 -14.60
C ASP A 115 3.88 -5.32 -15.43
N GLN A 116 2.73 -5.07 -14.81
CA GLN A 116 1.41 -5.21 -15.43
C GLN A 116 0.71 -3.87 -15.59
N GLY A 117 0.11 -3.65 -16.76
CA GLY A 117 -0.71 -2.48 -17.02
C GLY A 117 -2.18 -2.68 -16.63
N ALA A 118 -2.92 -1.60 -16.41
CA ALA A 118 -4.38 -1.61 -16.43
C ALA A 118 -4.92 -0.30 -17.01
N ASP A 119 -5.98 -0.40 -17.81
CA ASP A 119 -6.80 0.74 -18.22
C ASP A 119 -8.12 0.70 -17.46
N LEU A 120 -8.28 1.59 -16.49
CA LEU A 120 -9.48 1.66 -15.64
C LEU A 120 -10.62 2.46 -16.27
N GLY A 121 -10.51 2.83 -17.55
CA GLY A 121 -11.52 3.59 -18.28
C GLY A 121 -11.72 5.00 -17.73
N ASP A 122 -10.73 5.54 -17.03
CA ASP A 122 -10.81 6.83 -16.33
C ASP A 122 -10.18 7.99 -17.11
N GLY A 123 -9.73 7.73 -18.34
CA GLY A 123 -9.12 8.71 -19.23
C GLY A 123 -7.60 8.80 -19.10
N ASN A 124 -6.96 8.02 -18.22
CA ASN A 124 -5.50 7.91 -18.19
C ASN A 124 -4.94 6.96 -19.25
N GLY A 125 -5.77 6.07 -19.82
CA GLY A 125 -5.30 4.95 -20.63
C GLY A 125 -4.66 3.86 -19.77
N ILE A 126 -3.77 3.07 -20.36
CA ILE A 126 -3.03 2.02 -19.65
C ILE A 126 -1.98 2.67 -18.73
N LEU A 127 -2.04 2.34 -17.44
CA LEU A 127 -1.03 2.69 -16.44
C LEU A 127 -0.40 1.42 -15.85
N ASN A 128 0.87 1.48 -15.49
CA ASN A 128 1.51 0.43 -14.70
C ASN A 128 0.87 0.32 -13.31
N GLU A 129 1.05 -0.83 -12.66
CA GLU A 129 0.68 -1.02 -11.26
C GLU A 129 1.27 0.07 -10.37
N THR A 130 0.53 0.42 -9.33
CA THR A 130 1.05 1.34 -8.30
C THR A 130 2.08 0.64 -7.44
N ALA A 131 1.77 -0.58 -7.00
CA ALA A 131 2.66 -1.45 -6.26
C ALA A 131 2.13 -2.89 -6.28
N VAL A 132 3.00 -3.82 -5.91
CA VAL A 132 2.66 -5.20 -5.56
C VAL A 132 2.63 -5.33 -4.05
N ILE A 133 1.61 -6.02 -3.54
CA ILE A 133 1.40 -6.28 -2.14
C ILE A 133 1.33 -7.79 -1.94
N ARG A 134 2.10 -8.30 -0.99
CA ARG A 134 2.33 -9.74 -0.78
C ARG A 134 1.90 -10.15 0.62
N TRP A 135 1.49 -11.41 0.76
CA TRP A 135 1.22 -12.01 2.06
C TRP A 135 2.48 -11.97 2.93
N ASP A 136 2.35 -11.43 4.13
CA ASP A 136 3.48 -11.15 5.01
C ASP A 136 3.81 -12.29 5.99
N TYR A 137 3.06 -13.40 5.99
CA TYR A 137 3.24 -14.52 6.94
C TYR A 137 3.33 -14.10 8.42
N GLY A 138 2.70 -12.98 8.80
CA GLY A 138 2.74 -12.41 10.14
C GLY A 138 3.95 -11.53 10.44
N ASP A 139 4.79 -11.22 9.43
CA ASP A 139 5.93 -10.32 9.54
C ASP A 139 5.97 -9.34 8.33
N PRO A 140 5.43 -8.12 8.48
CA PRO A 140 5.43 -7.10 7.43
C PRO A 140 6.80 -6.71 6.89
N GLN A 141 7.89 -6.97 7.62
CA GLN A 141 9.24 -6.56 7.24
C GLN A 141 10.00 -7.66 6.49
N LEU A 142 9.84 -8.92 6.90
CA LEU A 142 10.62 -10.05 6.35
C LEU A 142 9.78 -11.15 5.71
N GLY A 143 8.48 -11.22 6.01
CA GLY A 143 7.65 -12.31 5.55
C GLY A 143 7.20 -12.17 4.10
N THR A 144 7.19 -10.96 3.53
CA THR A 144 7.04 -10.81 2.08
C THR A 144 8.25 -11.33 1.31
N CYS A 145 9.44 -11.39 1.92
CA CYS A 145 10.61 -12.08 1.34
C CYS A 145 10.43 -13.60 1.33
N LYS A 146 9.74 -14.13 2.36
CA LYS A 146 9.41 -15.55 2.47
C LYS A 146 8.36 -15.94 1.43
N GLU A 147 7.42 -15.05 1.13
CA GLU A 147 6.43 -15.21 0.06
C GLU A 147 7.10 -15.41 -1.31
N THR A 148 8.08 -14.56 -1.66
CA THR A 148 8.86 -14.75 -2.89
C THR A 148 9.46 -16.15 -3.00
N ILE A 149 9.85 -16.79 -1.90
CA ILE A 149 10.47 -18.12 -1.93
C ILE A 149 9.42 -19.25 -1.88
N GLN A 150 8.30 -19.03 -1.19
CA GLN A 150 7.32 -20.09 -0.84
C GLN A 150 6.04 -20.05 -1.66
N GLY A 151 5.77 -18.95 -2.36
CA GLY A 151 4.51 -18.68 -3.05
C GLY A 151 3.41 -18.33 -2.05
N GLY A 152 2.59 -17.35 -2.38
CA GLY A 152 1.54 -16.90 -1.49
C GLY A 152 0.47 -16.09 -2.20
N ASN A 153 -0.43 -15.57 -1.38
CA ASN A 153 -1.44 -14.64 -1.83
C ASN A 153 -0.76 -13.30 -2.10
N HIS A 154 -0.98 -12.72 -3.27
CA HIS A 154 -0.47 -11.40 -3.59
C HIS A 154 -1.49 -10.64 -4.44
N PHE A 155 -1.31 -9.34 -4.54
CA PHE A 155 -2.07 -8.54 -5.47
C PHE A 155 -1.30 -7.34 -5.97
N ARG A 156 -1.62 -6.94 -7.20
CA ARG A 156 -1.24 -5.65 -7.79
C ARG A 156 -2.44 -4.72 -7.70
N TYR A 157 -2.19 -3.41 -7.59
CA TYR A 157 -3.29 -2.46 -7.55
C TYR A 157 -3.07 -1.19 -8.37
N TRP A 158 -4.19 -0.61 -8.80
CA TRP A 158 -4.29 0.63 -9.58
C TRP A 158 -5.32 1.56 -8.96
N VAL A 159 -5.15 2.86 -9.12
CA VAL A 159 -6.07 3.87 -8.60
C VAL A 159 -6.86 4.50 -9.74
N GLN A 160 -8.19 4.49 -9.61
CA GLN A 160 -9.08 5.15 -10.57
C GLN A 160 -9.14 6.65 -10.30
N ASN A 161 -8.16 7.39 -10.81
CA ASN A 161 -7.94 8.82 -10.53
C ASN A 161 -7.88 9.70 -11.79
N GLY A 162 -8.22 9.15 -12.95
CA GLY A 162 -8.14 9.84 -14.23
C GLY A 162 -9.16 10.97 -14.42
N PRO A 163 -8.94 11.83 -15.43
CA PRO A 163 -9.71 13.04 -15.65
C PRO A 163 -11.19 12.80 -16.02
N SER A 164 -11.52 11.62 -16.53
CA SER A 164 -12.87 11.29 -17.00
C SER A 164 -13.70 10.53 -15.95
N ALA A 165 -13.06 9.87 -14.98
CA ALA A 165 -13.74 9.02 -14.01
C ALA A 165 -13.00 8.91 -12.66
N ASN A 166 -12.73 10.03 -12.00
CA ASN A 166 -12.02 10.03 -10.71
C ASN A 166 -12.95 9.64 -9.55
N SER A 167 -12.97 8.37 -9.18
CA SER A 167 -13.61 7.89 -7.95
C SER A 167 -12.63 7.80 -6.77
N GLY A 168 -11.33 7.63 -7.05
CA GLY A 168 -10.33 7.27 -6.06
C GLY A 168 -10.39 5.81 -5.60
N ALA A 169 -11.23 4.97 -6.23
CA ALA A 169 -11.29 3.55 -5.94
C ALA A 169 -9.98 2.85 -6.29
N ILE A 170 -9.68 1.78 -5.55
CA ILE A 170 -8.49 0.95 -5.74
C ILE A 170 -8.92 -0.35 -6.41
N PHE A 171 -8.50 -0.59 -7.65
CA PHE A 171 -8.73 -1.83 -8.37
C PHE A 171 -7.56 -2.78 -8.14
N MET A 172 -7.84 -4.05 -7.86
CA MET A 172 -6.83 -5.02 -7.46
C MET A 172 -6.94 -6.30 -8.30
N GLY A 173 -5.80 -6.74 -8.83
CA GLY A 173 -5.63 -8.07 -9.42
C GLY A 173 -5.03 -8.99 -8.38
N ILE A 174 -5.86 -9.83 -7.76
CA ILE A 174 -5.45 -10.74 -6.69
C ILE A 174 -5.29 -12.15 -7.26
N SER A 175 -4.20 -12.80 -6.91
CA SER A 175 -3.97 -14.20 -7.24
C SER A 175 -3.16 -14.89 -6.13
N TYR A 176 -3.06 -16.21 -6.22
CA TYR A 176 -2.19 -16.98 -5.36
C TYR A 176 -1.13 -17.68 -6.21
N GLU A 177 0.13 -17.38 -5.95
CA GLU A 177 1.27 -17.88 -6.70
C GLU A 177 1.85 -19.15 -6.06
N MET A 178 2.38 -20.01 -6.91
CA MET A 178 3.30 -21.09 -6.55
C MET A 178 4.65 -20.50 -6.08
N PRO A 179 5.46 -21.30 -5.37
CA PRO A 179 6.82 -20.90 -5.01
C PRO A 179 7.73 -20.62 -6.22
N LEU A 180 8.81 -19.88 -6.00
CA LEU A 180 9.82 -19.53 -7.02
C LEU A 180 10.37 -20.73 -7.80
N ASN A 181 10.48 -21.91 -7.18
CA ASN A 181 10.96 -23.12 -7.86
C ASN A 181 9.96 -23.70 -8.89
N GLN A 182 8.77 -23.11 -8.97
CA GLN A 182 7.72 -23.35 -9.94
C GLN A 182 7.39 -22.05 -10.70
N ASP A 183 8.39 -21.15 -10.81
CA ASP A 183 8.36 -19.93 -11.62
C ASP A 183 7.20 -18.97 -11.29
N HIS A 184 6.69 -18.99 -10.05
CA HIS A 184 5.55 -18.17 -9.63
C HIS A 184 4.28 -18.38 -10.46
N ASP A 185 4.09 -19.57 -11.04
CA ASP A 185 2.83 -19.92 -11.73
C ASP A 185 1.64 -19.80 -10.78
N ILE A 186 0.44 -19.59 -11.32
CA ILE A 186 -0.76 -19.45 -10.50
C ILE A 186 -1.25 -20.84 -10.07
N VAL A 187 -1.57 -21.00 -8.79
CA VAL A 187 -2.09 -22.28 -8.28
C VAL A 187 -3.44 -22.63 -8.94
N PRO A 188 -3.86 -23.91 -8.95
CA PRO A 188 -5.21 -24.27 -9.38
C PRO A 188 -6.29 -23.45 -8.67
N ASN A 189 -7.22 -22.87 -9.44
CA ASN A 189 -8.23 -21.91 -8.99
C ASN A 189 -7.65 -20.66 -8.28
N GLY A 190 -6.41 -20.30 -8.56
CA GLY A 190 -5.65 -19.29 -7.80
C GLY A 190 -6.21 -17.87 -7.87
N TYR A 191 -6.92 -17.49 -8.93
CA TYR A 191 -7.58 -16.17 -8.99
C TYR A 191 -8.78 -16.10 -8.04
N ASN A 192 -9.63 -17.13 -8.01
CA ASN A 192 -10.78 -17.17 -7.13
C ASN A 192 -10.34 -17.41 -5.66
N ASN A 193 -9.42 -18.36 -5.44
CA ASN A 193 -8.85 -18.65 -4.13
C ASN A 193 -8.10 -17.44 -3.56
N GLY A 194 -7.27 -16.75 -4.35
CA GLY A 194 -6.53 -15.57 -3.89
C GLY A 194 -7.47 -14.48 -3.37
N ARG A 195 -8.49 -14.12 -4.16
CA ARG A 195 -9.54 -13.17 -3.76
C ARG A 195 -10.27 -13.62 -2.49
N ASP A 196 -10.70 -14.87 -2.46
CA ASP A 196 -11.52 -15.38 -1.35
C ASP A 196 -10.71 -15.57 -0.06
N TRP A 197 -9.44 -15.95 -0.15
CA TRP A 197 -8.54 -15.99 1.01
C TRP A 197 -8.17 -14.60 1.52
N LEU A 198 -8.07 -13.58 0.65
CA LEU A 198 -7.95 -12.20 1.10
C LEU A 198 -9.18 -11.77 1.91
N VAL A 199 -10.38 -12.07 1.42
CA VAL A 199 -11.64 -11.83 2.15
C VAL A 199 -11.67 -12.66 3.44
N GLY A 200 -11.17 -13.89 3.41
CA GLY A 200 -11.04 -14.77 4.58
C GLY A 200 -10.12 -14.18 5.66
N ASN A 201 -9.01 -13.56 5.26
CA ASN A 201 -8.10 -12.88 6.19
C ASN A 201 -8.75 -11.66 6.85
N ILE A 202 -9.52 -10.87 6.09
CA ILE A 202 -10.27 -9.73 6.65
C ILE A 202 -11.36 -10.21 7.62
N THR A 203 -12.05 -11.29 7.27
CA THR A 203 -13.18 -11.82 8.06
C THR A 203 -12.78 -12.76 9.17
N ASN A 204 -11.52 -13.19 9.19
CA ASN A 204 -11.02 -14.27 10.03
C ASN A 204 -11.91 -15.53 9.95
N SER A 205 -12.31 -15.89 8.72
CA SER A 205 -13.22 -17.01 8.45
C SER A 205 -12.94 -17.66 7.10
N ASP A 206 -13.30 -18.94 6.96
CA ASP A 206 -13.24 -19.63 5.66
C ASP A 206 -14.35 -19.14 4.74
N ILE A 207 -13.97 -18.70 3.53
CA ILE A 207 -14.94 -18.26 2.52
C ILE A 207 -15.42 -19.47 1.72
N PRO A 208 -16.74 -19.74 1.67
CA PRO A 208 -17.28 -20.88 0.93
C PRO A 208 -17.36 -20.56 -0.57
N SER A 209 -16.20 -20.53 -1.25
CA SER A 209 -16.06 -20.07 -2.65
C SER A 209 -17.10 -20.66 -3.61
N ALA A 210 -17.37 -21.97 -3.51
CA ALA A 210 -18.34 -22.65 -4.38
C ALA A 210 -19.80 -22.18 -4.22
N ASN A 211 -20.12 -21.50 -3.11
CA ASN A 211 -21.47 -21.02 -2.79
C ASN A 211 -21.59 -19.49 -2.95
N LEU A 212 -20.53 -18.82 -3.38
CA LEU A 212 -20.58 -17.38 -3.60
C LEU A 212 -21.48 -17.06 -4.79
N THR A 213 -22.28 -16.01 -4.64
CA THR A 213 -23.19 -15.50 -5.67
C THR A 213 -23.12 -13.98 -5.71
N ASN A 214 -23.67 -13.38 -6.76
CA ASN A 214 -23.91 -11.95 -6.79
C ASN A 214 -24.75 -11.51 -5.55
N GLY A 215 -24.20 -10.61 -4.75
CA GLY A 215 -24.82 -10.15 -3.50
C GLY A 215 -24.38 -10.91 -2.24
N SER A 216 -23.53 -11.95 -2.34
CA SER A 216 -22.89 -12.53 -1.15
C SER A 216 -22.16 -11.44 -0.38
N PHE A 217 -22.38 -11.39 0.93
CA PHE A 217 -21.96 -10.26 1.77
C PHE A 217 -21.24 -10.74 3.03
N PHE A 218 -20.16 -10.06 3.37
CA PHE A 218 -19.40 -10.26 4.59
C PHE A 218 -19.10 -8.92 5.26
N ASN A 219 -18.93 -8.92 6.57
CA ASN A 219 -18.41 -7.77 7.30
C ASN A 219 -17.46 -8.23 8.40
N ALA A 220 -16.46 -7.42 8.68
CA ALA A 220 -15.52 -7.69 9.75
C ALA A 220 -14.71 -6.46 10.14
N THR A 221 -13.96 -6.60 11.23
CA THR A 221 -13.05 -5.58 11.71
C THR A 221 -11.63 -6.13 11.77
N THR A 222 -10.66 -5.34 11.31
CA THR A 222 -9.22 -5.62 11.45
C THR A 222 -8.52 -4.48 12.18
N THR A 223 -7.31 -4.73 12.67
CA THR A 223 -6.53 -3.72 13.41
C THR A 223 -5.05 -3.78 13.06
N PHE A 224 -4.43 -2.61 12.89
CA PHE A 224 -2.98 -2.50 12.77
C PHE A 224 -2.50 -1.17 13.32
N ALA A 225 -1.33 -1.14 13.96
CA ALA A 225 -0.71 0.07 14.53
C ALA A 225 -1.65 0.97 15.36
N GLY A 226 -2.65 0.39 16.03
CA GLY A 226 -3.66 1.10 16.83
C GLY A 226 -4.82 1.73 16.04
N TYR A 227 -4.86 1.54 14.72
CA TYR A 227 -6.03 1.81 13.89
C TYR A 227 -6.96 0.60 13.87
N THR A 228 -8.26 0.86 13.76
CA THR A 228 -9.31 -0.15 13.64
C THR A 228 -10.13 0.13 12.39
N TYR A 229 -10.25 -0.87 11.53
CA TYR A 229 -10.91 -0.78 10.22
C TYR A 229 -12.13 -1.67 10.22
N GLN A 230 -13.30 -1.11 9.92
CA GLN A 230 -14.50 -1.87 9.59
C GLN A 230 -14.57 -2.01 8.06
N THR A 231 -14.69 -3.25 7.58
CA THR A 231 -14.83 -3.54 6.16
C THR A 231 -16.17 -4.21 5.89
N ASN A 232 -16.94 -3.65 4.96
CA ASN A 232 -18.11 -4.28 4.37
C ASN A 232 -17.74 -4.78 2.97
N ILE A 233 -17.99 -6.06 2.70
CA ILE A 233 -17.55 -6.75 1.49
C ILE A 233 -18.78 -7.31 0.78
N GLN A 234 -18.97 -6.95 -0.48
CA GLN A 234 -20.02 -7.49 -1.33
C GLN A 234 -19.41 -8.08 -2.59
N TYR A 235 -19.77 -9.32 -2.90
CA TYR A 235 -19.43 -9.93 -4.16
C TYR A 235 -20.41 -9.47 -5.23
N VAL A 236 -19.88 -8.97 -6.36
CA VAL A 236 -20.68 -8.50 -7.48
C VAL A 236 -20.31 -9.23 -8.76
N SER A 237 -21.30 -9.54 -9.58
CA SER A 237 -21.11 -10.06 -10.95
C SER A 237 -21.25 -8.96 -11.99
N GLY A 238 -20.81 -9.22 -13.22
CA GLY A 238 -21.02 -8.33 -14.37
C GLY A 238 -19.89 -7.35 -14.67
N LEU A 239 -18.87 -7.31 -13.81
CA LEU A 239 -17.58 -6.65 -14.09
C LEU A 239 -16.60 -7.61 -14.77
N LEU A 240 -16.55 -8.85 -14.30
CA LEU A 240 -15.78 -9.93 -14.93
C LEU A 240 -16.75 -10.96 -15.53
N GLN A 241 -16.29 -11.62 -16.58
CA GLN A 241 -17.00 -12.76 -17.16
C GLN A 241 -16.56 -14.04 -16.44
N ASN A 242 -17.48 -14.98 -16.23
CA ASN A 242 -17.14 -16.33 -15.78
C ASN A 242 -16.58 -17.10 -16.99
N THR A 243 -15.26 -17.11 -17.16
CA THR A 243 -14.59 -17.62 -18.37
C THR A 243 -13.12 -17.94 -18.14
N SER A 244 -12.55 -18.77 -19.01
CA SER A 244 -11.10 -18.96 -19.17
C SER A 244 -10.53 -18.20 -20.37
N VAL A 245 -11.41 -17.64 -21.22
CA VAL A 245 -11.00 -16.93 -22.44
C VAL A 245 -10.40 -15.58 -22.08
N GLY A 246 -9.17 -15.32 -22.56
CA GLY A 246 -8.46 -14.07 -22.31
C GLY A 246 -7.82 -13.99 -20.92
N ILE A 247 -7.96 -15.02 -20.08
CA ILE A 247 -7.36 -15.08 -18.76
C ILE A 247 -5.95 -15.66 -18.87
N ASN A 248 -4.95 -14.95 -18.34
CA ASN A 248 -3.58 -15.45 -18.27
C ASN A 248 -3.53 -16.69 -17.35
N HIS A 249 -2.56 -17.60 -17.57
CA HIS A 249 -2.46 -18.88 -16.83
C HIS A 249 -3.70 -19.78 -16.90
N ASN A 250 -4.65 -19.56 -17.82
CA ASN A 250 -5.94 -20.27 -17.86
C ASN A 250 -5.83 -21.81 -17.84
N ILE A 251 -4.82 -22.39 -18.49
CA ILE A 251 -4.60 -23.84 -18.53
C ILE A 251 -4.14 -24.38 -17.17
N THR A 252 -3.30 -23.64 -16.44
CA THR A 252 -2.70 -24.11 -15.19
C THR A 252 -3.61 -23.88 -13.99
N VAL A 253 -4.51 -22.89 -14.07
CA VAL A 253 -5.49 -22.61 -13.02
C VAL A 253 -6.79 -23.40 -13.13
N GLU A 254 -7.04 -24.08 -14.26
CA GLU A 254 -8.25 -24.87 -14.46
C GLU A 254 -8.32 -26.06 -13.48
N ILE A 255 -9.50 -26.31 -12.92
CA ILE A 255 -9.76 -27.51 -12.10
C ILE A 255 -10.78 -28.39 -12.81
N ASN A 256 -10.39 -29.65 -13.04
CA ASN A 256 -11.22 -30.66 -13.68
C ASN A 256 -12.63 -30.71 -13.07
N GLY A 257 -13.63 -30.39 -13.89
CA GLY A 257 -15.04 -30.60 -13.60
C GLY A 257 -15.76 -29.48 -12.85
N VAL A 258 -15.12 -28.34 -12.51
CA VAL A 258 -15.79 -27.35 -11.64
C VAL A 258 -15.57 -25.87 -12.00
N VAL A 259 -14.48 -25.39 -12.60
CA VAL A 259 -14.29 -23.91 -12.71
C VAL A 259 -13.52 -23.45 -13.94
N ASN A 260 -14.09 -22.45 -14.63
CA ASN A 260 -13.33 -21.52 -15.46
C ASN A 260 -12.23 -20.84 -14.63
N ALA A 261 -11.21 -20.28 -15.29
CA ALA A 261 -10.10 -19.61 -14.62
C ALA A 261 -10.56 -18.48 -13.66
N THR A 262 -11.68 -17.82 -13.97
CA THR A 262 -12.41 -16.94 -13.06
C THR A 262 -13.89 -17.29 -13.00
N ASP A 263 -14.51 -17.13 -11.84
CA ASP A 263 -15.95 -17.28 -11.62
C ASP A 263 -16.78 -16.04 -12.00
N GLY A 264 -16.12 -14.95 -12.43
CA GLY A 264 -16.75 -13.68 -12.81
C GLY A 264 -17.20 -12.79 -11.64
N LEU A 265 -16.89 -13.17 -10.40
CA LEU A 265 -17.21 -12.36 -9.22
C LEU A 265 -16.06 -11.41 -8.86
N VAL A 266 -16.42 -10.21 -8.41
CA VAL A 266 -15.49 -9.21 -7.89
C VAL A 266 -15.85 -8.90 -6.44
N ALA A 267 -14.87 -8.95 -5.53
CA ALA A 267 -15.06 -8.56 -4.14
C ALA A 267 -14.95 -7.02 -3.99
N VAL A 268 -16.08 -6.36 -3.75
CA VAL A 268 -16.16 -4.90 -3.58
C VAL A 268 -16.17 -4.58 -2.09
N MET A 269 -15.22 -3.77 -1.65
CA MET A 269 -14.94 -3.47 -0.25
C MET A 269 -15.12 -1.99 0.06
N GLN A 270 -15.93 -1.68 1.06
CA GLN A 270 -16.02 -0.34 1.64
C GLN A 270 -15.41 -0.36 3.04
N VAL A 271 -14.42 0.51 3.26
CA VAL A 271 -13.60 0.52 4.48
C VAL A 271 -13.82 1.82 5.25
N SER A 272 -14.08 1.70 6.56
CA SER A 272 -14.21 2.84 7.48
C SER A 272 -13.27 2.68 8.67
N ILE A 273 -12.64 3.77 9.10
CA ILE A 273 -11.82 3.81 10.30
C ILE A 273 -12.72 4.05 11.50
N THR A 274 -12.89 3.03 12.34
CA THR A 274 -13.75 3.08 13.55
C THR A 274 -12.94 3.31 14.82
N GLY A 275 -11.62 3.19 14.76
CA GLY A 275 -10.70 3.42 15.88
C GLY A 275 -9.38 4.03 15.41
N THR A 276 -8.82 4.93 16.22
CA THR A 276 -7.52 5.57 15.95
C THR A 276 -6.64 5.51 17.19
N PRO A 277 -5.30 5.54 17.03
CA PRO A 277 -4.38 5.53 18.16
C PRO A 277 -4.63 6.72 19.10
N PRO A 278 -4.44 6.56 20.42
CA PRO A 278 -4.50 7.67 21.35
C PRO A 278 -3.54 8.78 20.91
N LYS A 279 -4.01 10.03 20.91
CA LYS A 279 -3.13 11.18 20.66
C LYS A 279 -2.02 11.17 21.71
N SER A 280 -0.76 10.97 21.31
CA SER A 280 0.37 11.12 22.21
C SER A 280 0.42 12.57 22.68
N PHE A 281 0.09 12.82 23.95
CA PHE A 281 0.30 14.11 24.58
C PHE A 281 1.81 14.29 24.76
N ALA A 282 2.46 14.85 23.75
CA ALA A 282 3.83 15.33 23.92
C ALA A 282 3.77 16.54 24.87
N TRP A 283 3.99 16.28 26.16
CA TRP A 283 4.31 17.32 27.13
C TRP A 283 5.56 18.02 26.58
N ARG A 284 5.40 19.21 25.99
CA ARG A 284 6.55 20.08 25.72
C ARG A 284 6.91 20.66 27.09
N PRO A 285 7.98 20.21 27.76
CA PRO A 285 8.44 20.95 28.92
C PRO A 285 8.74 22.36 28.44
N SER A 286 8.02 23.34 28.98
CA SER A 286 8.38 24.74 28.82
C SER A 286 9.84 24.86 29.25
N PRO A 287 10.77 25.30 28.39
CA PRO A 287 12.12 25.53 28.84
C PRO A 287 12.05 26.52 30.02
N PRO A 288 12.74 26.24 31.14
CA PRO A 288 12.70 27.14 32.28
C PRO A 288 13.14 28.53 31.82
N GLN A 289 12.30 29.52 32.09
CA GLN A 289 12.44 30.92 31.69
C GLN A 289 13.61 31.64 32.42
N ALA A 290 14.62 30.89 32.88
CA ALA A 290 15.63 31.36 33.83
C ALA A 290 16.91 31.90 33.17
N TRP A 291 17.09 31.78 31.85
CA TRP A 291 18.35 32.19 31.18
C TRP A 291 18.20 33.44 30.31
N LYS A 292 17.47 34.44 30.83
CA LYS A 292 17.63 35.83 30.39
C LYS A 292 18.27 36.66 31.49
N LEU A 293 19.44 36.24 31.98
CA LEU A 293 20.32 37.13 32.72
C LEU A 293 21.28 37.80 31.73
N CYS A 294 21.16 39.12 31.69
CA CYS A 294 21.90 40.06 30.84
C CYS A 294 23.42 39.91 31.06
N PRO A 295 24.26 39.82 30.02
CA PRO A 295 25.71 39.73 30.17
C PRO A 295 26.31 41.14 30.35
N THR A 296 25.99 41.82 31.45
CA THR A 296 26.52 43.17 31.74
C THR A 296 27.18 43.32 33.12
N PHE A 297 27.42 42.23 33.87
CA PHE A 297 28.00 42.32 35.23
C PHE A 297 29.32 41.56 35.45
N LEU A 298 30.09 41.29 34.40
CA LEU A 298 31.37 40.57 34.50
C LEU A 298 32.56 41.36 33.93
N LEU A 299 32.65 42.65 34.24
CA LEU A 299 33.76 43.52 33.81
C LEU A 299 34.31 44.47 34.89
N LEU A 300 34.16 44.14 36.19
CA LEU A 300 34.61 45.04 37.27
C LEU A 300 35.52 44.41 38.35
N PHE A 301 36.14 43.25 38.11
CA PHE A 301 37.06 42.65 39.10
C PHE A 301 38.35 42.07 38.49
N PHE A 302 39.00 42.82 37.59
CA PHE A 302 40.41 42.57 37.25
C PHE A 302 41.18 43.88 37.06
N THR A 303 41.33 44.64 38.14
CA THR A 303 42.50 45.50 38.36
C THR A 303 42.82 45.48 39.86
N LEU A 304 44.12 45.47 40.20
CA LEU A 304 44.72 45.44 41.54
C LEU A 304 45.09 44.05 42.10
N VAL A 305 46.12 43.40 41.54
CA VAL A 305 47.24 42.86 42.34
C VAL A 305 48.51 42.86 41.48
N SER A 306 49.34 43.90 41.64
CA SER A 306 50.79 43.83 41.35
C SER A 306 51.49 44.99 42.06
N LEU A 307 51.84 44.79 43.33
CA LEU A 307 52.80 45.60 44.09
C LEU A 307 53.22 44.76 45.31
N SER A 308 54.32 44.01 45.15
CA SER A 308 55.32 43.58 46.15
C SER A 308 56.28 42.60 45.47
#